data_AF-A0A5D0ULP7-F1
#
_entry.id   AF-A0A5D0ULP7-F1
#
_cell.length_a   1.000
_cell.length_b   1.000
_cell.length_c   1.000
_cell.angle_alpha   90.00
_cell.angle_beta   90.00
_cell.angle_gamma   90.00
#
_symmetry.space_group_name_H-M   'P 1'
#
loop_
_entity.id
_entity.type
_entity.pdbx_description
1 polymer ?
#
loop_
_entity_poly.entity_id
_entity_poly.type
_entity_poly.pdbx_seq_one_letter_code
_entity_poly.pdbx_strand_id
1 'polypeptide(L)'
;MAKHKGGGHKAGGKPGGKPGGKPGAAGAKVISKVLSETRTFHSRSGKTREYELIHPNKAREGELSKKYHMKDRKPGEQGNTGPNVRTRKVGRDSNDLARAVDDARKATGDKSGRNFAAFRYIDKNGEERIMVARSDGRHSEKRAGMEILERGGKLKEVYTERQPCDVPGAWCEEWIPRYFKNKVDVTYSYPYDNDIPGSKSTANSAVKRHAGKL
;
A
#
# COMPACT_ATOMS: atom_id res chain seq x y z
N MET A 1 -45.48 -31.32 66.41
CA MET A 1 -44.15 -31.89 66.69
C MET A 1 -43.10 -31.08 65.93
N ALA A 2 -42.12 -30.56 66.65
CA ALA A 2 -41.10 -29.65 66.18
C ALA A 2 -40.07 -30.32 65.25
N LYS A 3 -39.55 -29.57 64.27
CA LYS A 3 -38.13 -29.19 64.19
C LYS A 3 -37.87 -28.19 63.04
N HIS A 4 -37.46 -26.99 63.45
CA HIS A 4 -36.72 -26.01 62.65
C HIS A 4 -35.34 -26.55 62.21
N LYS A 5 -34.85 -26.06 61.07
CA LYS A 5 -33.50 -25.50 60.80
C LYS A 5 -33.53 -25.00 59.35
N GLY A 6 -33.51 -23.69 59.10
CA GLY A 6 -32.28 -22.86 59.04
C GLY A 6 -31.73 -22.95 57.62
N GLY A 7 -31.47 -21.91 56.83
CA GLY A 7 -31.21 -20.50 57.04
C GLY A 7 -30.28 -20.11 55.87
N GLY A 8 -30.37 -18.91 55.30
CA GLY A 8 -29.40 -18.51 54.27
C GLY A 8 -29.87 -17.39 53.35
N HIS A 9 -29.33 -16.21 53.60
CA HIS A 9 -29.61 -14.94 52.94
C HIS A 9 -28.83 -14.74 51.62
N LYS A 10 -29.38 -13.82 50.81
CA LYS A 10 -28.74 -12.79 49.96
C LYS A 10 -28.19 -13.15 48.57
N ALA A 11 -28.89 -12.55 47.59
CA ALA A 11 -28.41 -11.64 46.54
C ALA A 11 -26.95 -11.75 46.05
N GLY A 12 -26.80 -11.96 44.74
CA GLY A 12 -25.57 -11.72 43.98
C GLY A 12 -25.85 -11.66 42.49
N GLY A 13 -25.90 -10.45 41.92
CA GLY A 13 -25.80 -10.23 40.48
C GLY A 13 -24.34 -10.08 40.02
N LYS A 14 -24.17 -10.09 38.68
CA LYS A 14 -22.97 -9.90 37.82
C LYS A 14 -22.22 -11.19 37.42
N PRO A 15 -21.34 -11.14 36.39
CA PRO A 15 -21.48 -10.56 35.04
C PRO A 15 -20.84 -11.49 33.96
N GLY A 16 -20.80 -11.06 32.70
CA GLY A 16 -19.61 -11.33 31.85
C GLY A 16 -19.84 -12.15 30.58
N GLY A 17 -19.47 -11.54 29.46
CA GLY A 17 -19.63 -12.09 28.13
C GLY A 17 -18.55 -13.10 27.70
N LYS A 18 -18.84 -13.72 26.56
CA LYS A 18 -17.93 -13.98 25.43
C LYS A 18 -18.76 -14.61 24.31
N PRO A 19 -18.54 -14.19 23.06
CA PRO A 19 -18.31 -15.17 22.03
C PRO A 19 -16.89 -14.98 21.50
N GLY A 20 -16.00 -15.87 21.93
CA GLY A 20 -14.72 -16.07 21.28
C GLY A 20 -14.93 -16.77 19.95
N GLY A 21 -15.05 -15.99 18.88
CA GLY A 21 -14.89 -16.47 17.51
C GLY A 21 -13.55 -15.98 16.98
N LYS A 22 -12.55 -16.86 16.92
CA LYS A 22 -11.31 -16.63 16.17
C LYS A 22 -11.67 -16.45 14.69
N PRO A 23 -11.28 -15.38 13.99
CA PRO A 23 -11.31 -15.39 12.54
C PRO A 23 -10.14 -16.25 12.06
N GLY A 24 -10.47 -17.45 11.58
CA GLY A 24 -9.54 -18.30 10.85
C GLY A 24 -8.99 -17.56 9.64
N ALA A 25 -7.69 -17.73 9.41
CA ALA A 25 -7.00 -17.27 8.23
C ALA A 25 -7.57 -17.96 6.97
N ALA A 26 -8.45 -17.27 6.26
CA ALA A 26 -8.75 -17.51 4.86
C ALA A 26 -8.92 -16.14 4.21
N GLY A 27 -8.03 -15.82 3.26
CA GLY A 27 -8.06 -14.56 2.53
C GLY A 27 -9.36 -14.41 1.77
N ALA A 28 -10.34 -13.75 2.38
CA ALA A 28 -11.53 -13.29 1.70
C ALA A 28 -11.10 -12.28 0.64
N LYS A 29 -11.39 -12.56 -0.63
CA LYS A 29 -11.44 -11.53 -1.67
C LYS A 29 -12.58 -10.58 -1.30
N VAL A 30 -12.26 -9.58 -0.50
CA VAL A 30 -13.15 -8.44 -0.29
C VAL A 30 -13.20 -7.71 -1.63
N ILE A 31 -14.27 -7.93 -2.40
CA ILE A 31 -14.65 -7.03 -3.47
C ILE A 31 -15.20 -5.80 -2.74
N SER A 32 -14.33 -4.87 -2.34
CA SER A 32 -14.79 -3.66 -1.70
C SER A 32 -15.57 -2.86 -2.74
N LYS A 33 -16.87 -2.61 -2.47
CA LYS A 33 -17.63 -1.61 -3.24
C LYS A 33 -17.03 -0.22 -3.09
N VAL A 34 -16.33 0.00 -1.97
CA VAL A 34 -15.53 1.20 -1.69
C VAL A 34 -14.24 1.11 -2.48
N LEU A 35 -14.06 2.01 -3.45
CA LEU A 35 -12.85 2.11 -4.28
C LEU A 35 -11.63 2.56 -3.47
N SER A 36 -11.88 3.41 -2.47
CA SER A 36 -10.85 3.95 -1.61
C SER A 36 -11.42 4.49 -0.31
N GLU A 37 -10.56 4.61 0.70
CA GLU A 37 -10.90 5.24 1.97
C GLU A 37 -9.86 6.32 2.31
N THR A 38 -10.31 7.45 2.87
CA THR A 38 -9.41 8.48 3.42
C THR A 38 -9.07 8.14 4.86
N ARG A 39 -7.78 8.25 5.20
CA ARG A 39 -7.26 7.96 6.54
C ARG A 39 -6.30 9.06 6.96
N THR A 40 -6.09 9.19 8.26
CA THR A 40 -5.12 10.11 8.84
C THR A 40 -3.92 9.37 9.40
N PHE A 41 -2.75 9.98 9.30
CA PHE A 41 -1.51 9.48 9.88
C PHE A 41 -0.68 10.63 10.44
N HIS A 42 0.25 10.30 11.34
CA HIS A 42 1.20 11.27 11.86
C HIS A 42 2.43 11.31 10.96
N SER A 43 2.68 12.46 10.35
CA SER A 43 3.85 12.72 9.52
C SER A 43 5.15 12.58 10.33
N ARG A 44 6.30 12.61 9.64
CA ARG A 44 7.61 12.63 10.30
C ARG A 44 7.80 13.88 11.17
N SER A 45 7.20 15.00 10.77
CA SER A 45 7.19 16.25 11.54
C SER A 45 6.17 16.27 12.68
N GLY A 46 5.44 15.17 12.92
CA GLY A 46 4.41 15.08 13.97
C GLY A 46 3.08 15.71 13.59
N LYS A 47 2.94 16.25 12.37
CA LYS A 47 1.67 16.82 11.88
C LYS A 47 0.74 15.71 11.43
N THR A 48 -0.53 15.82 11.77
CA THR A 48 -1.57 14.97 11.18
C THR A 48 -1.72 15.31 9.70
N ARG A 49 -1.66 14.29 8.84
CA ARG A 49 -1.88 14.38 7.40
C ARG A 49 -2.89 13.33 6.98
N GLU A 50 -3.51 13.54 5.82
CA GLU A 50 -4.39 12.56 5.20
C GLU A 50 -3.68 11.77 4.10
N TYR A 51 -4.14 10.54 3.89
CA TYR A 51 -3.89 9.78 2.67
C TYR A 51 -5.15 9.02 2.24
N GLU A 52 -5.26 8.77 0.95
CA GLU A 52 -6.29 7.91 0.36
C GLU A 52 -5.71 6.51 0.12
N LEU A 53 -6.31 5.48 0.71
CA LEU A 53 -5.96 4.09 0.48
C LEU A 53 -6.83 3.48 -0.63
N ILE A 54 -6.20 3.06 -1.73
CA ILE A 54 -6.91 2.43 -2.86
C ILE A 54 -7.08 0.92 -2.63
N HIS A 55 -8.33 0.46 -2.61
CA HIS A 55 -8.65 -0.96 -2.49
C HIS A 55 -8.65 -1.66 -3.85
N PRO A 56 -8.34 -2.98 -3.92
CA PRO A 56 -8.43 -3.78 -5.15
C PRO A 56 -9.80 -3.71 -5.82
N ASN A 57 -9.83 -3.26 -7.08
CA ASN A 57 -11.03 -3.31 -7.91
C ASN A 57 -10.66 -3.75 -9.34
N LYS A 58 -10.90 -5.02 -9.66
CA LYS A 58 -10.46 -5.62 -10.93
C LYS A 58 -11.08 -4.99 -12.17
N ALA A 59 -12.35 -4.57 -12.09
CA ALA A 59 -13.04 -3.99 -13.23
C ALA A 59 -12.42 -2.63 -13.59
N ARG A 60 -12.34 -1.73 -12.60
CA ARG A 60 -11.73 -0.41 -12.78
C ARG A 60 -10.24 -0.52 -13.14
N GLU A 61 -9.49 -1.39 -12.47
CA GLU A 61 -8.09 -1.63 -12.82
C GLU A 61 -7.92 -2.19 -14.24
N GLY A 62 -8.87 -2.99 -14.72
CA GLY A 62 -8.88 -3.50 -16.09
C GLY A 62 -9.09 -2.38 -17.12
N GLU A 63 -10.03 -1.48 -16.87
CA GLU A 63 -10.27 -0.30 -17.71
C GLU A 63 -9.05 0.63 -17.75
N LEU A 64 -8.54 1.02 -16.58
CA LEU A 64 -7.37 1.87 -16.47
C LEU A 64 -6.13 1.22 -17.08
N SER A 65 -5.98 -0.10 -16.91
CA SER A 65 -4.88 -0.83 -17.51
C SER A 65 -4.89 -0.76 -19.03
N LYS A 66 -6.06 -0.75 -19.69
CA LYS A 66 -6.13 -0.63 -21.15
C LYS A 66 -5.68 0.76 -21.60
N LYS A 67 -6.06 1.80 -20.86
CA LYS A 67 -5.73 3.20 -21.15
C LYS A 67 -4.25 3.52 -20.90
N TYR A 68 -3.70 3.03 -19.79
CA TYR A 68 -2.33 3.30 -19.35
C TYR A 68 -1.40 2.09 -19.55
N HIS A 69 -1.69 1.30 -20.58
CA HIS A 69 -0.88 0.16 -20.98
C HIS A 69 0.42 0.62 -21.66
N MET A 70 1.56 0.08 -21.19
CA MET A 70 2.82 0.17 -21.90
C MET A 70 3.11 -1.16 -22.58
N LYS A 71 3.39 -1.14 -23.89
CA LYS A 71 3.83 -2.33 -24.62
C LYS A 71 5.15 -2.83 -24.05
N ASP A 72 5.34 -4.14 -24.09
CA ASP A 72 6.64 -4.72 -23.76
C ASP A 72 7.70 -4.26 -24.76
N ARG A 73 8.92 -4.11 -24.24
CA ARG A 73 10.11 -3.84 -25.02
C ARG A 73 10.39 -4.98 -25.98
N LYS A 74 10.98 -4.67 -27.13
CA LYS A 74 11.51 -5.71 -28.01
C LYS A 74 12.71 -6.39 -27.33
N PRO A 75 13.00 -7.67 -27.64
CA PRO A 75 14.21 -8.32 -27.16
C PRO A 75 15.45 -7.47 -27.48
N GLY A 76 16.28 -7.18 -26.47
CA GLY A 76 17.50 -6.38 -26.60
C GLY A 76 17.33 -4.87 -26.45
N GLU A 77 16.09 -4.36 -26.31
CA GLU A 77 15.85 -2.94 -26.04
C GLU A 77 16.03 -2.64 -24.55
N GLN A 78 16.94 -1.71 -24.24
CA GLN A 78 17.20 -1.26 -22.87
C GLN A 78 16.07 -0.39 -22.34
N GLY A 79 15.83 -0.48 -21.04
CA GLY A 79 14.87 0.38 -20.37
C GLY A 79 15.31 1.83 -20.33
N ASN A 80 14.36 2.72 -20.52
CA ASN A 80 14.58 4.14 -20.36
C ASN A 80 13.82 4.65 -19.15
N THR A 81 14.52 4.87 -18.05
CA THR A 81 13.96 5.49 -16.84
C THR A 81 13.70 6.99 -17.04
N GLY A 82 14.09 7.56 -18.19
CA GLY A 82 13.95 8.96 -18.55
C GLY A 82 14.83 9.88 -17.70
N PRO A 83 15.30 11.03 -18.22
CA PRO A 83 16.11 11.97 -17.45
C PRO A 83 15.35 12.66 -16.31
N ASN A 84 14.02 12.47 -16.26
CA ASN A 84 13.11 13.19 -15.37
C ASN A 84 12.82 12.45 -14.06
N VAL A 85 13.33 11.23 -13.86
CA VAL A 85 13.10 10.48 -12.63
C VAL A 85 14.40 10.28 -11.88
N ARG A 86 14.40 10.66 -10.60
CA ARG A 86 15.52 10.40 -9.68
C ARG A 86 15.14 9.29 -8.73
N THR A 87 15.61 8.07 -9.03
CA THR A 87 15.38 6.88 -8.21
C THR A 87 16.49 6.71 -7.17
N ARG A 88 16.15 6.60 -5.89
CA ARG A 88 17.15 6.41 -4.80
C ARG A 88 16.65 5.54 -3.65
N LYS A 89 17.56 4.84 -3.00
CA LYS A 89 17.28 4.07 -1.78
C LYS A 89 17.17 4.99 -0.55
N VAL A 90 16.20 4.73 0.32
CA VAL A 90 15.95 5.45 1.57
C VAL A 90 15.50 4.50 2.69
N GLY A 91 15.64 4.93 3.96
CA GLY A 91 15.11 4.21 5.13
C GLY A 91 13.58 4.16 5.19
N ARG A 92 13.00 3.16 5.89
CA ARG A 92 11.55 2.94 6.00
C ARG A 92 10.78 4.05 6.74
N ASP A 93 11.47 4.87 7.50
CA ASP A 93 10.93 5.97 8.30
C ASP A 93 11.41 7.35 7.80
N SER A 94 12.11 7.36 6.67
CA SER A 94 12.86 8.53 6.18
C SER A 94 11.99 9.68 5.71
N ASN A 95 10.74 9.42 5.32
CA ASN A 95 9.83 10.43 4.79
C ASN A 95 8.36 10.13 5.12
N ASP A 96 7.49 11.12 4.88
CA ASP A 96 6.05 11.03 5.17
C ASP A 96 5.35 9.94 4.35
N LEU A 97 5.78 9.69 3.11
CA LEU A 97 5.18 8.67 2.25
C LEU A 97 5.46 7.26 2.78
N ALA A 98 6.65 7.02 3.31
CA ALA A 98 7.00 5.75 3.94
C ALA A 98 6.17 5.50 5.22
N ARG A 99 5.89 6.56 6.00
CA ARG A 99 4.97 6.51 7.14
C ARG A 99 3.52 6.26 6.74
N ALA A 100 3.04 6.88 5.66
CA ALA A 100 1.71 6.60 5.11
C ALA A 100 1.57 5.14 4.69
N VAL A 101 2.63 4.53 4.12
CA VAL A 101 2.66 3.09 3.84
C VAL A 101 2.59 2.24 5.11
N ASP A 102 3.36 2.57 6.15
CA ASP A 102 3.32 1.85 7.43
C ASP A 102 1.93 1.94 8.07
N ASP A 103 1.31 3.12 8.05
CA ASP A 103 -0.05 3.30 8.55
C ASP A 103 -1.06 2.47 7.74
N ALA A 104 -0.98 2.50 6.41
CA ALA A 104 -1.85 1.69 5.55
C ALA A 104 -1.71 0.19 5.79
N ARG A 105 -0.50 -0.29 6.10
CA ARG A 105 -0.27 -1.69 6.50
C ARG A 105 -0.96 -2.03 7.80
N LYS A 106 -0.81 -1.18 8.83
CA LYS A 106 -1.46 -1.36 10.13
C LYS A 106 -2.97 -1.36 9.99
N ALA A 107 -3.51 -0.39 9.25
CA ALA A 107 -4.92 -0.24 8.96
C ALA A 107 -5.53 -1.48 8.28
N THR A 108 -4.80 -2.09 7.35
CA THR A 108 -5.25 -3.29 6.61
C THR A 108 -4.91 -4.60 7.31
N GLY A 109 -4.09 -4.58 8.36
CA GLY A 109 -3.55 -5.78 8.99
C GLY A 109 -2.63 -6.60 8.06
N ASP A 110 -2.12 -6.01 6.97
CA ASP A 110 -1.34 -6.75 5.97
C ASP A 110 0.10 -7.02 6.45
N LYS A 111 0.32 -8.27 6.87
CA LYS A 111 1.63 -8.82 7.27
C LYS A 111 2.35 -9.59 6.14
N SER A 112 1.87 -9.47 4.92
CA SER A 112 2.39 -10.23 3.77
C SER A 112 3.62 -9.57 3.16
N GLY A 113 4.32 -10.33 2.31
CA GLY A 113 5.32 -9.79 1.39
C GLY A 113 4.69 -9.18 0.12
N ARG A 114 3.52 -8.55 0.18
CA ARG A 114 3.00 -7.73 -0.93
C ARG A 114 3.62 -6.34 -0.84
N ASN A 115 3.85 -5.68 -1.97
CA ASN A 115 4.39 -4.32 -1.99
C ASN A 115 3.30 -3.29 -1.70
N PHE A 116 3.65 -2.20 -1.04
CA PHE A 116 2.88 -0.98 -0.99
C PHE A 116 3.69 0.17 -1.58
N ALA A 117 2.98 1.12 -2.19
CA ALA A 117 3.55 2.38 -2.66
C ALA A 117 2.64 3.54 -2.29
N ALA A 118 3.24 4.69 -2.03
CA ALA A 118 2.60 5.95 -1.70
C ALA A 118 3.06 7.04 -2.67
N PHE A 119 2.12 7.89 -3.07
CA PHE A 119 2.29 8.90 -4.10
C PHE A 119 1.86 10.25 -3.54
N ARG A 120 2.76 11.24 -3.54
CA ARG A 120 2.40 12.64 -3.30
C ARG A 120 2.10 13.30 -4.64
N TYR A 121 0.92 13.87 -4.79
CA TYR A 121 0.51 14.53 -6.03
C TYR A 121 -0.30 15.79 -5.73
N ILE A 122 -0.35 16.69 -6.71
CA ILE A 122 -1.28 17.82 -6.71
C ILE A 122 -2.52 17.37 -7.48
N ASP A 123 -3.69 17.43 -6.86
CA ASP A 123 -4.94 17.05 -7.51
C ASP A 123 -5.43 18.13 -8.51
N LYS A 124 -6.57 17.87 -9.17
CA LYS A 124 -7.15 18.79 -10.15
C LYS A 124 -7.59 20.14 -9.57
N ASN A 125 -7.79 20.22 -8.25
CA ASN A 125 -8.18 21.45 -7.55
C ASN A 125 -6.94 22.23 -7.07
N GLY A 126 -5.74 21.67 -7.24
CA GLY A 126 -4.50 22.29 -6.78
C GLY A 126 -4.06 21.88 -5.38
N GLU A 127 -4.75 20.92 -4.75
CA GLU A 127 -4.43 20.48 -3.39
C GLU A 127 -3.39 19.35 -3.38
N GLU A 128 -2.45 19.41 -2.43
CA GLU A 128 -1.51 18.31 -2.21
C GLU A 128 -2.22 17.15 -1.51
N ARG A 129 -2.16 15.96 -2.13
CA ARG A 129 -2.74 14.73 -1.62
C ARG A 129 -1.71 13.60 -1.58
N ILE A 130 -1.97 12.60 -0.73
CA ILE A 130 -1.21 11.35 -0.69
C ILE A 130 -2.15 10.22 -1.06
N MET A 131 -1.75 9.36 -2.00
CA MET A 131 -2.47 8.13 -2.34
C MET A 131 -1.58 6.92 -2.08
N VAL A 132 -2.12 5.90 -1.41
CA VAL A 132 -1.43 4.65 -1.07
C VAL A 132 -2.13 3.48 -1.74
N ALA A 133 -1.36 2.56 -2.33
CA ALA A 133 -1.88 1.33 -2.90
C ALA A 133 -1.02 0.13 -2.56
N ARG A 134 -1.68 -1.00 -2.32
CA ARG A 134 -1.07 -2.32 -2.15
C ARG A 134 -1.05 -3.08 -3.49
N SER A 135 -0.01 -3.86 -3.78
CA SER A 135 -0.03 -4.77 -4.93
C SER A 135 -1.08 -5.88 -4.78
N ASP A 136 -1.95 -6.04 -5.78
CA ASP A 136 -2.94 -7.13 -5.83
C ASP A 136 -3.18 -7.67 -7.25
N GLY A 137 -2.36 -8.63 -7.68
CA GLY A 137 -2.30 -9.06 -9.09
C GLY A 137 -1.70 -8.00 -10.02
N ARG A 138 -1.80 -6.72 -9.64
CA ARG A 138 -1.18 -5.55 -10.27
C ARG A 138 -0.23 -4.87 -9.30
N HIS A 139 0.83 -4.26 -9.82
CA HIS A 139 1.82 -3.55 -9.03
C HIS A 139 1.21 -2.29 -8.41
N SER A 140 1.49 -2.06 -7.13
CA SER A 140 1.07 -0.89 -6.35
C SER A 140 1.30 0.43 -7.09
N GLU A 141 2.41 0.53 -7.81
CA GLU A 141 2.83 1.73 -8.53
C GLU A 141 1.87 2.05 -9.68
N LYS A 142 1.46 1.03 -10.43
CA LYS A 142 0.45 1.18 -11.48
C LYS A 142 -0.92 1.46 -10.87
N ARG A 143 -1.29 0.79 -9.78
CA ARG A 143 -2.61 0.94 -9.16
C ARG A 143 -2.88 2.39 -8.75
N ALA A 144 -2.01 2.97 -7.92
CA ALA A 144 -2.14 4.38 -7.52
C ALA A 144 -1.86 5.33 -8.69
N GLY A 145 -0.81 5.08 -9.47
CA GLY A 145 -0.44 5.97 -10.57
C GLY A 145 -1.54 6.15 -11.61
N MET A 146 -2.20 5.05 -12.03
CA MET A 146 -3.28 5.13 -13.01
C MET A 146 -4.49 5.90 -12.47
N GLU A 147 -4.83 5.74 -11.19
CA GLU A 147 -5.90 6.52 -10.56
C GLU A 147 -5.56 8.02 -10.51
N ILE A 148 -4.31 8.38 -10.18
CA ILE A 148 -3.87 9.77 -10.19
C ILE A 148 -3.98 10.37 -11.60
N LEU A 149 -3.52 9.63 -12.63
CA LEU A 149 -3.62 10.07 -14.02
C LEU A 149 -5.07 10.24 -14.46
N GLU A 150 -5.95 9.29 -14.10
CA GLU A 150 -7.37 9.36 -14.44
C GLU A 150 -8.05 10.57 -13.81
N ARG A 151 -7.64 10.94 -12.59
CA ARG A 151 -8.16 12.09 -11.85
C ARG A 151 -7.50 13.41 -12.25
N GLY A 152 -6.57 13.41 -13.20
CA GLY A 152 -5.87 14.61 -13.67
C GLY A 152 -4.82 15.15 -12.70
N GLY A 153 -4.29 14.31 -11.79
CA GLY A 153 -3.30 14.70 -10.81
C GLY A 153 -1.89 14.85 -11.37
N LYS A 154 -1.12 15.78 -10.80
CA LYS A 154 0.30 16.02 -11.13
C LYS A 154 1.19 15.40 -10.06
N LEU A 155 1.93 14.35 -10.43
CA LEU A 155 2.79 13.62 -9.49
C LEU A 155 3.98 14.46 -9.03
N LYS A 156 4.32 14.39 -7.74
CA LYS A 156 5.48 15.08 -7.15
C LYS A 156 6.54 14.09 -6.70
N GLU A 157 6.13 13.10 -5.91
CA GLU A 157 7.04 12.15 -5.28
C GLU A 157 6.38 10.78 -5.19
N VAL A 158 7.19 9.72 -5.26
CA VAL A 158 6.80 8.34 -5.05
C VAL A 158 7.69 7.72 -3.99
N TYR A 159 7.07 7.00 -3.07
CA TYR A 159 7.74 6.03 -2.23
C TYR A 159 7.17 4.65 -2.54
N THR A 160 8.02 3.66 -2.74
CA THR A 160 7.61 2.25 -2.89
C THR A 160 8.51 1.40 -1.98
N GLU A 161 7.97 0.39 -1.32
CA GLU A 161 8.81 -0.37 -0.37
C GLU A 161 9.96 -1.08 -1.08
N ARG A 162 9.70 -1.54 -2.31
CA ARG A 162 10.65 -2.18 -3.21
C ARG A 162 11.03 -1.24 -4.32
N GLN A 163 12.25 -1.37 -4.83
CA GLN A 163 12.65 -0.69 -6.06
C GLN A 163 11.59 -0.93 -7.15
N PRO A 164 11.16 0.11 -7.88
CA PRO A 164 10.29 -0.05 -9.03
C PRO A 164 10.89 -1.10 -9.96
N CYS A 165 10.11 -2.11 -10.34
CA CYS A 165 10.64 -3.22 -11.10
C CYS A 165 10.91 -2.86 -12.57
N ASP A 166 11.94 -3.49 -13.14
CA ASP A 166 12.20 -3.51 -14.59
C ASP A 166 11.83 -4.85 -15.25
N VAL A 167 10.64 -5.38 -14.93
CA VAL A 167 10.16 -6.69 -15.47
C VAL A 167 9.14 -6.51 -16.60
N PRO A 168 9.11 -7.45 -17.58
CA PRO A 168 8.05 -7.55 -18.59
C PRO A 168 6.63 -7.45 -18.01
N GLY A 169 5.75 -6.74 -18.72
CA GLY A 169 4.37 -6.45 -18.34
C GLY A 169 4.18 -5.37 -17.26
N ALA A 170 5.20 -5.09 -16.44
CA ALA A 170 5.12 -4.09 -15.38
C ALA A 170 5.93 -2.83 -15.71
N TRP A 171 7.25 -2.95 -15.87
CA TRP A 171 8.13 -1.83 -16.20
C TRP A 171 7.90 -0.58 -15.35
N CYS A 172 7.70 -0.73 -14.04
CA CYS A 172 7.31 0.36 -13.16
C CYS A 172 8.32 1.52 -13.17
N GLU A 173 9.60 1.22 -13.39
CA GLU A 173 10.66 2.23 -13.49
C GLU A 173 10.51 3.13 -14.72
N GLU A 174 10.08 2.60 -15.85
CA GLU A 174 9.82 3.35 -17.10
C GLU A 174 8.38 3.89 -17.18
N TRP A 175 7.43 3.19 -16.59
CA TRP A 175 6.01 3.54 -16.65
C TRP A 175 5.72 4.89 -15.97
N ILE A 176 6.30 5.12 -14.78
CA ILE A 176 6.15 6.39 -14.04
C ILE A 176 6.60 7.61 -14.89
N PRO A 177 7.85 7.69 -15.36
CA PRO A 177 8.33 8.83 -16.16
C PRO A 177 7.54 9.02 -17.46
N ARG A 178 7.17 7.91 -18.12
CA ARG A 178 6.45 7.93 -19.40
C ARG A 178 5.11 8.65 -19.32
N TYR A 179 4.33 8.39 -18.26
CA TYR A 179 2.98 8.93 -18.15
C TYR A 179 2.91 10.26 -17.41
N PHE A 180 3.71 10.46 -16.37
CA PHE A 180 3.66 11.70 -15.60
C PHE A 180 4.42 12.84 -16.26
N LYS A 181 5.40 12.55 -17.14
CA LYS A 181 6.14 13.52 -17.99
C LYS A 181 6.78 14.71 -17.26
N ASN A 182 6.79 14.70 -15.93
CA ASN A 182 7.39 15.74 -15.09
C ASN A 182 8.57 15.17 -14.29
N LYS A 183 9.33 16.06 -13.65
CA LYS A 183 10.37 15.63 -12.71
C LYS A 183 9.74 14.99 -11.49
N VAL A 184 10.05 13.72 -11.23
CA VAL A 184 9.51 12.94 -10.11
C VAL A 184 10.65 12.34 -9.31
N ASP A 185 10.59 12.54 -8.00
CA ASP A 185 11.47 11.89 -7.05
C ASP A 185 10.89 10.52 -6.67
N VAL A 186 11.62 9.44 -6.99
CA VAL A 186 11.20 8.07 -6.65
C VAL A 186 12.14 7.51 -5.60
N THR A 187 11.58 7.05 -4.50
CA THR A 187 12.34 6.50 -3.37
C THR A 187 11.90 5.09 -3.04
N TYR A 188 12.84 4.24 -2.64
CA TYR A 188 12.55 2.86 -2.26
C TYR A 188 13.37 2.37 -1.08
N SER A 189 12.93 1.31 -0.38
CA SER A 189 13.67 0.80 0.80
C SER A 189 14.44 -0.49 0.52
N TYR A 190 13.89 -1.39 -0.29
CA TYR A 190 14.50 -2.69 -0.56
C TYR A 190 14.83 -2.82 -2.06
N PRO A 191 16.10 -3.05 -2.43
CA PRO A 191 16.47 -3.31 -3.82
C PRO A 191 15.67 -4.47 -4.39
N TYR A 192 15.15 -4.30 -5.61
CA TYR A 192 14.29 -5.26 -6.29
C TYR A 192 14.60 -5.21 -7.77
N ASP A 193 15.72 -5.84 -8.10
CA ASP A 193 16.35 -5.72 -9.41
C ASP A 193 16.46 -7.10 -10.08
N ASN A 194 16.19 -7.17 -11.37
CA ASN A 194 16.34 -8.42 -12.11
C ASN A 194 17.79 -8.83 -12.28
N ASP A 195 18.69 -7.87 -12.29
CA ASP A 195 20.11 -8.08 -12.56
C ASP A 195 20.90 -8.46 -11.30
N ILE A 196 20.24 -8.41 -10.14
CA ILE A 196 20.81 -8.81 -8.85
C ILE A 196 20.17 -10.14 -8.42
N PRO A 197 20.90 -11.28 -8.52
CA PRO A 197 20.39 -12.58 -8.08
C PRO A 197 19.89 -12.55 -6.64
N GLY A 198 18.69 -13.10 -6.41
CA GLY A 198 18.08 -13.18 -5.08
C GLY A 198 17.56 -11.86 -4.50
N SER A 199 17.65 -10.73 -5.21
CA SER A 199 17.13 -9.44 -4.73
C SER A 199 15.62 -9.50 -4.44
N LYS A 200 14.85 -10.15 -5.31
CA LYS A 200 13.40 -10.28 -5.20
C LYS A 200 12.97 -11.03 -3.94
N SER A 201 13.56 -12.21 -3.70
CA SER A 201 13.26 -13.01 -2.51
C SER A 201 13.70 -12.29 -1.23
N THR A 202 14.86 -11.62 -1.27
CA THR A 202 15.39 -10.82 -0.18
C THR A 202 14.47 -9.66 0.17
N ALA A 203 14.03 -8.88 -0.83
CA ALA A 203 13.10 -7.77 -0.66
C ALA A 203 11.72 -8.22 -0.19
N ASN A 204 11.21 -9.33 -0.73
CA ASN A 204 9.95 -9.93 -0.27
C ASN A 204 10.01 -10.29 1.21
N SER A 205 11.10 -10.93 1.63
CA SER A 205 11.34 -11.34 3.01
C SER A 205 11.56 -10.13 3.94
N ALA A 206 12.28 -9.11 3.47
CA ALA A 206 12.51 -7.89 4.23
C ALA A 206 11.21 -7.10 4.47
N VAL A 207 10.38 -6.95 3.43
CA VAL A 207 9.03 -6.35 3.56
C VAL A 207 8.17 -7.14 4.54
N LYS A 208 8.12 -8.48 4.39
CA LYS A 208 7.34 -9.34 5.30
C LYS A 208 7.80 -9.21 6.75
N ARG A 209 9.11 -9.19 6.97
CA ARG A 209 9.71 -9.02 8.30
C ARG A 209 9.38 -7.64 8.89
N HIS A 210 9.44 -6.58 8.09
CA HIS A 210 9.05 -5.23 8.52
C HIS A 210 7.57 -5.18 8.88
N ALA A 211 6.70 -5.69 8.01
CA ALA A 211 5.25 -5.72 8.23
C ALA A 211 4.87 -6.52 9.49
N GLY A 212 5.64 -7.54 9.86
CA GLY A 212 5.45 -8.29 11.11
C GLY A 212 5.79 -7.51 12.39
N LYS A 213 6.51 -6.39 12.29
CA LYS A 213 6.91 -5.52 13.42
C LYS A 213 5.99 -4.32 13.62
N LEU A 214 5.12 -4.02 12.65
CA LEU A 214 4.16 -2.92 12.71
C LEU A 214 2.96 -3.28 13.58
#